data_AF-A0A836QVW3-F1
#
_entry.id   AF-A0A836QVW3-F1
#
_cell.length_a   1.000
_cell.length_b   1.000
_cell.length_c   1.000
_cell.angle_alpha   90.00
_cell.angle_beta   90.00
_cell.angle_gamma   90.00
#
_symmetry.space_group_name_H-M   'P 1'
#
loop_
_entity.id
_entity.type
_entity.pdbx_description
1 polymer ?
#
loop_
_entity_poly.entity_id
_entity_poly.type
_entity_poly.pdbx_seq_one_letter_code
_entity_poly.pdbx_strand_id
1 'polypeptide(L)'
;MSDLSKSKEIQETHSDSRTLTYLVKELNNAIRGLQSVDEYLTRLTRAKEILGKESIDLGENIDQKKTDLHDSLLEIGKFVKSTLDSIPIHDDELDVAAEQLIKFTEDKQHAIEYTQKELKGQDKDSYWFKYWSGLLERLHKSD
;
A
#
# COMPACT_ATOMS: atom_id res chain seq x y z
N MET A 1 -22.69 23.00 8.08
CA MET A 1 -21.22 23.07 8.06
C MET A 1 -20.80 23.97 6.90
N SER A 2 -19.78 24.81 7.08
CA SER A 2 -19.30 25.75 6.05
C SER A 2 -18.53 25.01 4.95
N ASP A 3 -18.60 25.47 3.70
CA ASP A 3 -17.82 24.93 2.56
C ASP A 3 -16.31 24.94 2.85
N LEU A 4 -15.83 25.90 3.64
CA LEU A 4 -14.44 25.95 4.10
C LEU A 4 -14.06 24.77 5.01
N SER A 5 -14.99 24.27 5.82
CA SER A 5 -14.75 23.13 6.71
C SER A 5 -14.65 21.82 5.91
N LYS A 6 -15.53 21.65 4.92
CA LYS A 6 -15.52 20.49 4.01
C LYS A 6 -14.24 20.43 3.17
N SER A 7 -13.83 21.56 2.58
CA SER A 7 -12.60 21.64 1.78
C SER A 7 -11.35 21.28 2.58
N LYS A 8 -11.30 21.64 3.86
CA LYS A 8 -10.19 21.29 4.75
C LYS A 8 -10.15 19.79 5.06
N GLU A 9 -11.30 19.19 5.36
CA GLU A 9 -11.44 17.75 5.64
C GLU A 9 -11.04 16.88 4.44
N ILE A 10 -11.42 17.27 3.22
CA ILE A 10 -11.00 16.60 1.98
C ILE A 10 -9.48 16.68 1.78
N GLN A 11 -8.86 17.84 2.04
CA GLN A 11 -7.41 18.00 1.93
C GLN A 11 -6.64 17.14 2.94
N GLU A 12 -7.11 17.08 4.19
CA GLU A 12 -6.53 16.24 5.24
C GLU A 12 -6.65 14.75 4.88
N THR A 13 -7.85 14.33 4.45
CA THR A 13 -8.14 12.96 3.99
C THR A 13 -7.25 12.52 2.83
N HIS A 14 -7.04 13.40 1.83
CA HIS A 14 -6.14 13.14 0.72
C HIS A 14 -4.67 13.03 1.18
N SER A 15 -4.24 13.87 2.12
CA SER A 15 -2.88 13.82 2.67
C SER A 15 -2.63 12.52 3.43
N ASP A 16 -3.61 12.08 4.21
CA ASP A 16 -3.53 10.87 5.02
C ASP A 16 -3.52 9.61 4.14
N SER A 17 -4.39 9.52 3.13
CA SER A 17 -4.40 8.36 2.22
C SER A 17 -3.08 8.19 1.45
N ARG A 18 -2.46 9.30 1.03
CA ARG A 18 -1.11 9.28 0.43
C ARG A 18 -0.05 8.81 1.40
N THR A 19 -0.06 9.32 2.62
CA THR A 19 0.91 8.97 3.67
C THR A 19 0.82 7.49 4.01
N LEU A 20 -0.38 6.97 4.23
CA LEU A 20 -0.60 5.56 4.54
C LEU A 20 -0.21 4.65 3.36
N THR A 21 -0.52 5.06 2.13
CA THR A 21 -0.10 4.31 0.92
C THR A 21 1.43 4.24 0.82
N TYR A 22 2.13 5.32 1.15
CA TYR A 22 3.59 5.32 1.20
C TYR A 22 4.11 4.38 2.29
N LEU A 23 3.51 4.38 3.48
CA LEU A 23 3.87 3.45 4.56
C LEU A 23 3.66 1.98 4.16
N VAL A 24 2.57 1.64 3.45
CA VAL A 24 2.36 0.27 2.92
C VAL A 24 3.49 -0.11 1.95
N LYS A 25 3.94 0.83 1.11
CA LYS A 25 5.06 0.59 0.18
C LYS A 25 6.39 0.37 0.91
N GLU A 26 6.73 1.23 1.87
CA GLU A 26 7.96 1.10 2.67
C GLU A 26 7.96 -0.19 3.49
N LEU A 27 6.81 -0.58 4.03
CA LEU A 27 6.67 -1.86 4.71
C LEU A 27 6.98 -3.04 3.80
N ASN A 28 6.43 -3.05 2.58
CA ASN A 28 6.72 -4.10 1.59
C ASN A 28 8.21 -4.15 1.25
N ASN A 29 8.89 -3.01 1.21
CA ASN A 29 10.34 -2.96 1.01
C ASN A 29 11.11 -3.53 2.20
N ALA A 30 10.69 -3.20 3.44
CA ALA A 30 11.29 -3.74 4.66
C ALA A 30 11.16 -5.27 4.72
N ILE A 31 9.98 -5.81 4.40
CA ILE A 31 9.72 -7.26 4.33
C ILE A 31 10.63 -7.92 3.28
N ARG A 32 10.75 -7.35 2.08
CA ARG A 32 11.67 -7.88 1.05
C ARG A 32 13.12 -7.88 1.52
N GLY A 33 13.54 -6.89 2.30
CA GLY A 33 14.88 -6.81 2.88
C GLY A 33 15.26 -8.03 3.72
N LEU A 34 14.28 -8.69 4.36
CA LEU A 34 14.51 -9.88 5.17
C LEU A 34 14.99 -11.09 4.36
N GLN A 35 14.72 -11.15 3.05
CA GLN A 35 15.18 -12.25 2.18
C GLN A 35 16.70 -12.37 2.15
N SER A 36 17.42 -11.25 2.25
CA SER A 36 18.89 -11.24 2.31
C SER A 36 19.43 -11.95 3.56
N VAL A 37 18.66 -11.95 4.65
CA VAL A 37 19.00 -12.68 5.88
C VAL A 37 18.84 -14.18 5.67
N ASP A 38 17.81 -14.63 4.96
CA ASP A 38 17.61 -16.05 4.62
C ASP A 38 18.76 -16.60 3.77
N GLU A 39 19.20 -15.81 2.79
CA GLU A 39 20.35 -16.18 1.95
C GLU A 39 21.63 -16.27 2.77
N TYR A 40 21.84 -15.34 3.71
CA TYR A 40 22.97 -15.39 4.63
C TYR A 40 22.94 -16.63 5.52
N LEU A 41 21.80 -16.92 6.16
CA LEU A 41 21.63 -18.09 7.03
C LEU A 41 21.82 -19.41 6.27
N THR A 42 21.39 -19.46 5.01
CA THR A 42 21.64 -20.59 4.12
C THR A 42 23.15 -20.81 3.89
N ARG A 43 23.92 -19.73 3.66
CA ARG A 43 25.37 -19.80 3.50
C ARG A 43 26.09 -20.15 4.80
N LEU A 44 25.64 -19.59 5.92
CA LEU A 44 26.15 -19.89 7.26
C LEU A 44 26.00 -21.39 7.57
N THR A 45 24.82 -21.94 7.30
CA THR A 45 24.53 -23.38 7.48
C THR A 45 25.45 -24.27 6.65
N ARG A 46 25.81 -23.86 5.42
CA ARG A 46 26.76 -24.59 4.57
C ARG A 46 28.18 -24.55 5.12
N ALA A 47 28.56 -23.51 5.87
CA ALA A 47 29.87 -23.35 6.48
C ALA A 47 29.99 -24.00 7.88
N LYS A 48 28.96 -24.72 8.35
CA LYS A 48 28.89 -25.27 9.72
C LYS A 48 30.06 -26.18 10.10
N GLU A 49 30.63 -26.90 9.13
CA GLU A 49 31.77 -27.80 9.39
C GLU A 49 33.07 -27.03 9.70
N ILE A 50 33.18 -25.80 9.18
CA ILE A 50 34.33 -24.92 9.39
C ILE A 50 34.14 -24.12 10.68
N LEU A 51 32.92 -23.65 10.93
CA LEU A 51 32.61 -22.71 12.01
C LEU A 51 32.23 -23.37 13.33
N GLY A 52 31.92 -24.68 13.32
CA GLY A 52 31.53 -25.42 14.51
C GLY A 52 30.11 -25.12 15.00
N LYS A 53 29.72 -25.77 16.10
CA LYS A 53 28.35 -25.77 16.63
C LYS A 53 27.84 -24.38 17.03
N GLU A 54 28.70 -23.51 17.55
CA GLU A 54 28.33 -22.15 17.98
C GLU A 54 27.72 -21.32 16.83
N SER A 55 28.16 -21.55 15.59
CA SER A 55 27.61 -20.89 14.41
C SER A 55 26.17 -21.30 14.09
N ILE A 56 25.79 -22.53 14.45
CA ILE A 56 24.43 -23.04 14.28
C ILE A 56 23.52 -22.37 15.31
N ASP A 57 23.93 -22.36 16.58
CA ASP A 57 23.14 -21.75 17.67
C ASP A 57 22.92 -20.23 17.42
N LEU A 58 23.94 -19.53 16.91
CA LEU A 58 23.83 -18.13 16.50
C LEU A 58 22.91 -17.95 15.29
N GLY A 59 22.97 -18.86 14.31
CA GLY A 59 22.10 -18.87 13.14
C GLY A 59 20.63 -19.05 13.51
N GLU A 60 20.32 -19.99 14.40
CA GLU A 60 18.96 -20.23 14.91
C GLU A 60 18.40 -19.00 15.65
N ASN A 61 19.23 -18.31 16.45
CA ASN A 61 18.82 -17.07 17.12
C ASN A 61 18.44 -15.97 16.12
N ILE A 62 19.24 -15.80 15.06
CA ILE A 62 18.96 -14.84 13.99
C ILE A 62 17.67 -15.21 13.26
N ASP A 63 17.47 -16.50 12.95
CA ASP A 63 16.29 -16.99 12.25
C ASP A 63 14.99 -16.71 13.04
N GLN A 64 15.02 -16.94 14.36
CA GLN A 64 13.90 -16.63 15.24
C GLN A 64 13.61 -15.12 15.27
N LYS A 65 14.63 -14.28 15.50
CA LYS A 65 14.45 -12.82 15.52
C LYS A 65 13.94 -12.25 14.20
N LYS A 66 14.40 -12.82 13.09
CA LYS A 66 13.93 -12.48 11.74
C LYS A 66 12.45 -12.83 11.60
N THR A 67 12.03 -14.00 12.08
CA THR A 67 10.62 -14.43 12.09
C THR A 67 9.76 -13.49 12.95
N ASP A 68 10.19 -13.17 14.17
CA ASP A 68 9.47 -12.26 15.06
C ASP A 68 9.33 -10.85 14.44
N LEU A 69 10.40 -10.36 13.79
CA LEU A 69 10.38 -9.08 13.07
C LEU A 69 9.44 -9.13 11.87
N HIS A 70 9.48 -10.20 11.08
CA HIS A 70 8.57 -10.39 9.95
C HIS A 70 7.11 -10.34 10.38
N ASP A 71 6.76 -11.06 11.45
CA ASP A 71 5.39 -11.11 11.96
C ASP A 71 4.94 -9.75 12.53
N SER A 72 5.84 -9.05 13.24
CA SER A 72 5.58 -7.70 13.73
C SER A 72 5.34 -6.70 12.58
N LEU A 73 6.13 -6.81 11.50
CA LEU A 73 5.95 -6.00 10.29
C LEU A 73 4.60 -6.29 9.62
N LEU A 74 4.21 -7.56 9.52
CA LEU A 74 2.90 -7.94 8.97
C LEU A 74 1.74 -7.38 9.81
N GLU A 75 1.86 -7.39 11.14
CA GLU A 75 0.84 -6.82 12.04
C GLU A 75 0.69 -5.31 11.84
N ILE A 76 1.80 -4.57 11.80
CA ILE A 76 1.81 -3.14 11.48
C ILE A 76 1.17 -2.90 10.10
N GLY A 77 1.48 -3.74 9.11
CA GLY A 77 0.90 -3.66 7.78
C GLY A 77 -0.60 -3.81 7.75
N LYS A 78 -1.13 -4.78 8.50
CA LYS A 78 -2.58 -4.97 8.65
C LYS A 78 -3.23 -3.73 9.26
N PHE A 79 -2.62 -3.16 10.29
CA PHE A 79 -3.14 -1.95 10.94
C PHE A 79 -3.14 -0.74 10.01
N VAL A 80 -2.03 -0.48 9.31
CA VAL A 80 -1.92 0.63 8.35
C VAL A 80 -2.92 0.46 7.21
N LYS A 81 -3.03 -0.75 6.63
CA LYS A 81 -3.99 -1.05 5.56
C LYS A 81 -5.43 -0.87 6.03
N SER A 82 -5.77 -1.39 7.22
CA SER A 82 -7.10 -1.21 7.81
C SER A 82 -7.42 0.26 8.06
N THR A 83 -6.43 1.06 8.46
CA THR A 83 -6.61 2.50 8.67
C THR A 83 -6.87 3.20 7.34
N LEU A 84 -6.07 2.90 6.31
CA LEU A 84 -6.28 3.40 4.95
C LEU A 84 -7.67 3.02 4.40
N ASP A 85 -8.08 1.77 4.55
CA ASP A 85 -9.35 1.25 4.05
C ASP A 85 -10.58 1.82 4.79
N SER A 86 -10.37 2.44 5.95
CA SER A 86 -11.40 3.13 6.75
C SER A 86 -11.57 4.61 6.40
N ILE A 87 -10.64 5.18 5.63
CA ILE A 87 -10.72 6.58 5.19
C ILE A 87 -11.97 6.75 4.31
N PRO A 88 -12.87 7.71 4.63
CA PRO A 88 -14.03 7.99 3.80
C PRO A 88 -13.60 8.61 2.46
N ILE A 89 -14.34 8.27 1.40
CA ILE A 89 -14.16 8.87 0.08
C ILE A 89 -15.38 9.76 -0.18
N HIS A 90 -15.15 11.04 -0.43
CA HIS A 90 -16.20 12.03 -0.61
C HIS A 90 -16.55 12.22 -2.08
N ASP A 91 -17.84 12.30 -2.41
CA ASP A 91 -18.29 12.49 -3.80
C ASP A 91 -17.69 13.75 -4.46
N ASP A 92 -17.62 14.87 -3.73
CA ASP A 92 -17.02 16.12 -4.21
C ASP A 92 -15.54 15.94 -4.61
N GLU A 93 -14.81 15.06 -3.91
CA GLU A 93 -13.41 14.77 -4.22
C GLU A 93 -13.28 13.93 -5.49
N LEU A 94 -14.21 13.00 -5.71
CA LEU A 94 -14.24 12.14 -6.90
C LEU A 94 -14.62 12.95 -8.14
N ASP A 95 -15.54 13.89 -8.02
CA ASP A 95 -15.93 14.77 -9.13
C ASP A 95 -14.75 15.64 -9.58
N VAL A 96 -14.06 16.28 -8.63
CA VAL A 96 -12.85 17.07 -8.92
C VAL A 96 -11.74 16.19 -9.50
N ALA A 97 -11.52 15.00 -8.94
CA ALA A 97 -10.49 14.08 -9.41
C ALA A 97 -10.81 13.54 -10.81
N ALA A 98 -12.08 13.28 -11.16
CA ALA A 98 -12.48 12.87 -12.49
C ALA A 98 -12.22 13.97 -13.53
N GLU A 99 -12.55 15.22 -13.22
CA GLU A 99 -12.23 16.36 -14.09
C GLU A 99 -10.72 16.53 -14.30
N GLN A 100 -9.94 16.39 -13.23
CA GLN A 100 -8.48 16.48 -13.30
C GLN A 100 -7.90 15.33 -14.10
N LEU A 101 -8.44 14.12 -13.94
CA LEU A 101 -7.99 12.95 -14.69
C LEU A 101 -8.25 13.13 -16.18
N ILE A 102 -9.44 13.62 -16.58
CA ILE A 102 -9.74 13.93 -17.99
C ILE A 102 -8.76 14.95 -18.56
N LYS A 103 -8.36 15.97 -17.78
CA LYS A 103 -7.38 16.99 -18.21
C LYS A 103 -5.95 16.44 -18.30
N PHE A 104 -5.63 15.46 -17.45
CA PHE A 104 -4.32 14.81 -17.42
C PHE A 104 -4.18 13.79 -18.56
N THR A 105 -5.26 13.11 -18.90
CA THR A 105 -5.35 12.26 -20.08
C THR A 105 -5.71 13.07 -21.33
N GLU A 106 -5.62 12.46 -22.51
CA GLU A 106 -5.97 13.14 -23.76
C GLU A 106 -7.48 13.43 -23.86
N ASP A 107 -8.32 12.50 -23.38
CA ASP A 107 -9.77 12.63 -23.35
C ASP A 107 -10.42 11.71 -22.30
N LYS A 108 -11.77 11.76 -22.22
CA LYS A 108 -12.60 10.93 -21.33
C LYS A 108 -12.40 9.42 -21.54
N GLN A 109 -12.21 8.97 -22.77
CA GLN A 109 -12.02 7.56 -23.08
C GLN A 109 -10.69 7.07 -22.51
N HIS A 110 -9.62 7.84 -22.67
CA HIS A 110 -8.31 7.55 -22.07
C HIS A 110 -8.36 7.56 -20.54
N ALA A 111 -9.11 8.48 -19.92
CA ALA A 111 -9.35 8.49 -18.47
C ALA A 111 -10.04 7.19 -17.98
N ILE A 112 -11.04 6.71 -18.71
CA ILE A 112 -11.74 5.45 -18.40
C ILE A 112 -10.78 4.27 -18.50
N GLU A 113 -10.02 4.16 -19.57
CA GLU A 113 -9.06 3.06 -19.78
C GLU A 113 -7.98 3.04 -18.70
N TYR A 114 -7.44 4.21 -18.35
CA TYR A 114 -6.50 4.36 -17.25
C TYR A 114 -7.10 3.89 -15.92
N THR A 115 -8.30 4.38 -15.58
CA THR A 115 -8.99 4.01 -14.34
C THR A 115 -9.27 2.50 -14.26
N GLN A 116 -9.72 1.88 -15.36
CA GLN A 116 -9.95 0.44 -15.42
C GLN A 116 -8.66 -0.36 -15.24
N LYS A 117 -7.53 0.13 -15.76
CA LYS A 117 -6.22 -0.51 -15.58
C LYS A 117 -5.79 -0.47 -14.12
N GLU A 118 -5.89 0.68 -13.47
CA GLU A 118 -5.54 0.83 -12.05
C GLU A 118 -6.43 -0.04 -11.15
N LEU A 119 -7.73 -0.12 -11.46
CA LEU A 119 -8.71 -0.91 -10.70
C LEU A 119 -8.42 -2.42 -10.72
N LYS A 120 -7.95 -2.97 -11.86
CA LYS A 120 -7.66 -4.42 -12.00
C LYS A 120 -6.63 -4.95 -10.99
N GLY A 121 -5.76 -4.09 -10.49
CA GLY A 121 -4.72 -4.46 -9.53
C GLY A 121 -5.15 -4.39 -8.06
N GLN A 122 -6.39 -3.98 -7.76
CA GLN A 122 -6.80 -3.65 -6.39
C GLN A 122 -7.64 -4.76 -5.73
N ASP A 123 -7.43 -4.95 -4.43
CA ASP A 123 -8.31 -5.77 -3.59
C ASP A 123 -9.69 -5.11 -3.46
N LYS A 124 -10.77 -5.87 -3.64
CA LYS A 124 -12.16 -5.35 -3.68
C LYS A 124 -12.57 -4.52 -2.47
N ASP A 125 -12.02 -4.80 -1.30
CA ASP A 125 -12.36 -4.11 -0.05
C ASP A 125 -11.42 -2.93 0.26
N SER A 126 -10.40 -2.71 -0.55
CA SER A 126 -9.39 -1.67 -0.31
C SER A 126 -9.89 -0.26 -0.60
N TYR A 127 -9.27 0.73 0.06
CA TYR A 127 -9.44 2.14 -0.23
C TYR A 127 -9.31 2.44 -1.72
N TRP A 128 -8.23 1.95 -2.35
CA TRP A 128 -7.95 2.23 -3.76
C TRP A 128 -8.97 1.59 -4.69
N PHE A 129 -9.51 0.41 -4.37
CA PHE A 129 -10.60 -0.16 -5.15
C PHE A 129 -11.86 0.71 -5.08
N LYS A 130 -12.24 1.16 -3.88
CA LYS A 130 -13.39 2.06 -3.69
C LYS A 130 -13.19 3.39 -4.45
N TYR A 131 -12.00 3.96 -4.34
CA TYR A 131 -11.62 5.21 -5.00
C TYR A 131 -11.68 5.10 -6.53
N TRP A 132 -11.01 4.10 -7.11
CA TRP A 132 -11.00 3.91 -8.57
C TRP A 132 -12.36 3.50 -9.12
N SER A 133 -13.14 2.71 -8.38
CA SER A 133 -14.52 2.38 -8.76
C SER A 133 -15.39 3.64 -8.77
N GLY A 134 -15.28 4.47 -7.72
CA GLY A 134 -15.96 5.76 -7.64
C GLY A 134 -15.59 6.67 -8.80
N LEU A 135 -14.31 6.82 -9.12
CA LEU A 135 -13.87 7.58 -10.29
C LEU A 135 -14.44 7.04 -11.60
N LEU A 136 -14.43 5.72 -11.79
CA LEU A 136 -14.95 5.09 -13.00
C LEU A 136 -16.44 5.38 -13.19
N GLU A 137 -17.23 5.34 -12.11
CA GLU A 137 -18.64 5.71 -12.18
C GLU A 137 -18.85 7.15 -12.62
N ARG A 138 -18.03 8.09 -12.13
CA ARG A 138 -18.14 9.53 -12.45
C ARG A 138 -17.77 9.77 -13.90
N LEU A 139 -16.69 9.15 -14.36
CA LEU A 139 -16.30 9.17 -15.77
C LEU A 139 -17.38 8.58 -16.67
N HIS A 140 -18.17 7.59 -16.24
CA HIS A 140 -19.28 7.08 -17.04
C HIS A 140 -20.57 7.93 -16.95
N LYS A 141 -20.78 8.69 -15.86
CA LYS A 141 -21.99 9.50 -15.64
C LYS A 141 -21.97 10.86 -16.35
N SER A 142 -20.80 11.41 -16.69
CA SER A 142 -20.66 12.77 -17.26
C SER A 142 -21.06 12.88 -18.76
N ASP A 143 -22.23 12.38 -19.15
CA ASP A 143 -22.86 12.59 -20.47
C ASP A 143 -24.02 13.60 -20.37
#